data_AF-A0A957GP55-F1
#
_entry.id   AF-A0A957GP55-F1
#
_cell.length_a   1.000
_cell.length_b   1.000
_cell.length_c   1.000
_cell.angle_alpha   90.00
_cell.angle_beta   90.00
_cell.angle_gamma   90.00
#
_symmetry.space_group_name_H-M   'P 1'
#
loop_
_entity.id
_entity.type
_entity.pdbx_description
1 polymer ?
#
loop_
_entity_poly.entity_id
_entity_poly.type
_entity_poly.pdbx_seq_one_letter_code
_entity_poly.pdbx_strand_id
1 'polypeptide(L)' 'MKWIIFATLFTLAACTSQTSKIEPAVELPTPKPAVDLPDLGAAPEIENEVWVNTDTPVTLASQRGKVVLLEFWTFG' A
#
# COMPACT_ATOMS: atom_id res chain seq x y z
N MET A 1 -5.49 39.67 -30.81
CA MET A 1 -6.44 38.76 -30.09
C MET A 1 -7.05 37.69 -31.01
N LYS A 2 -6.28 37.15 -31.97
CA LYS A 2 -6.80 36.19 -32.99
C LYS A 2 -5.89 34.98 -33.21
N TRP A 3 -4.89 34.80 -32.33
CA TRP A 3 -3.97 33.65 -32.33
C TRP A 3 -4.28 32.63 -31.22
N ILE A 4 -5.11 32.99 -30.24
CA ILE A 4 -5.48 32.08 -29.12
C ILE A 4 -6.47 31.00 -29.59
N ILE A 5 -7.24 31.25 -30.67
CA ILE A 5 -8.22 30.29 -31.19
C ILE A 5 -7.55 29.14 -31.97
N PHE A 6 -6.35 29.34 -32.53
CA PHE A 6 -5.66 28.27 -33.28
C PHE A 6 -4.93 27.26 -32.37
N ALA A 7 -4.63 27.61 -31.13
CA ALA A 7 -3.93 26.73 -30.19
C ALA A 7 -4.85 25.72 -29.48
N THR A 8 -6.17 25.94 -29.49
CA THR A 8 -7.16 25.09 -28.79
C THR A 8 -7.74 23.98 -29.66
N LEU A 9 -7.49 23.97 -30.98
CA LEU A 9 -7.96 22.93 -31.88
C LEU A 9 -6.97 21.76 -32.06
N PHE A 10 -5.75 21.88 -31.54
CA PHE A 10 -4.69 20.86 -31.72
C PHE A 10 -4.61 19.83 -30.59
N THR A 11 -5.46 19.93 -29.56
CA THR A 11 -5.41 19.05 -28.38
C THR A 11 -6.37 17.85 -28.44
N LEU A 12 -7.23 17.73 -29.46
CA LEU A 12 -8.21 16.63 -29.57
C LEU A 12 -7.79 15.44 -30.45
N ALA A 13 -6.59 15.44 -31.05
CA ALA A 13 -6.15 14.38 -31.97
C ALA A 13 -4.94 13.56 -31.47
N ALA A 14 -4.71 13.50 -30.15
CA ALA A 14 -3.59 12.73 -29.59
C ALA A 14 -4.04 11.47 -28.84
N CYS A 15 -4.97 10.70 -29.42
CA CYS A 15 -5.05 9.27 -29.11
C CYS A 15 -4.10 8.54 -30.08
N THR A 16 -2.81 8.52 -29.74
CA THR A 16 -1.84 7.68 -30.45
C THR A 16 -2.04 6.23 -30.02
N SER A 17 -2.37 5.36 -30.99
CA SER A 17 -2.52 3.93 -30.81
C SER A 17 -1.22 3.30 -30.30
N GLN A 18 -1.24 2.76 -29.09
CA GLN A 18 -0.10 2.06 -28.52
C GLN A 18 0.03 0.69 -29.20
N THR A 19 1.00 0.57 -30.10
CA THR A 19 1.41 -0.72 -30.66
C THR A 19 1.94 -1.57 -29.51
N SER A 20 1.28 -2.69 -29.24
CA SER A 20 1.71 -3.70 -28.29
C SER A 20 3.02 -4.30 -28.79
N LYS A 21 4.12 -3.84 -28.21
CA LYS A 21 5.41 -4.51 -28.30
C LYS A 21 5.21 -5.84 -27.57
N ILE A 22 5.29 -6.95 -28.29
CA ILE A 22 5.31 -8.28 -27.69
C ILE A 22 6.63 -8.37 -26.90
N GLU A 23 6.54 -8.02 -25.63
CA GLU A 23 7.58 -8.23 -24.62
C GLU A 23 7.66 -9.75 -24.38
N PRO A 24 8.87 -10.33 -24.25
CA PRO A 24 9.01 -11.75 -23.99
C PRO A 24 8.19 -12.10 -22.77
N ALA A 25 7.45 -13.22 -22.80
CA ALA A 25 6.64 -13.66 -21.68
C ALA A 25 7.48 -13.62 -20.40
N VAL A 26 7.18 -12.65 -19.53
CA VAL A 26 7.62 -12.68 -18.14
C VAL A 26 7.01 -13.96 -17.59
N GLU A 27 7.84 -14.97 -17.35
CA GLU A 27 7.45 -16.16 -16.60
C GLU A 27 6.86 -15.64 -15.31
N LEU A 28 5.52 -15.69 -15.19
CA LEU A 28 4.85 -15.20 -14.00
C LEU A 28 5.49 -15.96 -12.83
N PRO A 29 5.99 -15.25 -11.79
CA PRO A 29 6.49 -15.92 -10.62
C PRO A 29 5.38 -16.87 -10.15
N THR A 30 5.69 -18.17 -10.12
CA THR A 30 4.76 -19.20 -9.63
C THR A 30 4.21 -18.71 -8.29
N PRO A 31 2.88 -18.59 -8.13
CA PRO A 31 2.31 -18.03 -6.93
C PRO A 31 2.79 -18.86 -5.74
N LYS A 32 3.53 -18.22 -4.84
CA LYS A 32 3.92 -18.82 -3.57
C LYS A 32 2.65 -19.36 -2.92
N PRO A 33 2.64 -20.61 -2.41
CA PRO A 33 1.47 -21.14 -1.71
C PRO A 33 1.05 -20.14 -0.65
N ALA A 34 -0.19 -19.67 -0.73
CA ALA A 34 -0.74 -18.82 0.30
C ALA A 34 -0.75 -19.62 1.61
N VAL A 35 -0.18 -19.04 2.66
CA VAL A 35 -0.29 -19.62 4.00
C VAL A 35 -1.69 -19.27 4.49
N ASP A 36 -2.52 -20.28 4.74
CA ASP A 36 -3.83 -20.09 5.35
C ASP A 36 -3.65 -19.65 6.81
N LEU A 37 -3.91 -18.37 7.08
CA LEU A 37 -3.85 -17.80 8.42
C LEU A 37 -5.24 -17.84 9.07
N PRO A 38 -5.40 -18.45 10.25
CA PRO A 38 -6.70 -18.49 10.92
C PRO A 38 -7.08 -17.11 11.48
N ASP A 39 -8.37 -16.79 11.46
CA ASP A 39 -8.93 -15.67 12.22
C ASP A 39 -9.14 -16.12 13.67
N LEU A 40 -8.39 -15.52 14.59
CA LEU A 40 -8.45 -15.81 16.03
C LEU A 40 -9.29 -14.77 16.81
N GLY A 41 -10.05 -13.93 16.09
CA GLY A 41 -10.84 -12.85 16.67
C GLY A 41 -10.04 -11.55 16.85
N ALA A 42 -10.66 -10.58 17.52
CA ALA A 42 -10.05 -9.29 17.75
C ALA A 42 -8.86 -9.39 18.72
N ALA A 43 -7.74 -8.78 18.34
CA ALA A 43 -6.59 -8.64 19.24
C ALA A 43 -6.99 -7.84 20.50
N PRO A 44 -6.71 -8.35 21.72
CA PRO A 44 -6.91 -7.62 22.98
C PRO A 44 -6.08 -6.33 23.03
N GLU A 45 -6.59 -5.30 23.70
CA GLU A 45 -5.89 -4.00 23.81
C GLU A 45 -4.59 -4.10 24.62
N ILE A 46 -3.65 -3.19 24.35
CA ILE A 46 -2.36 -3.09 25.06
C ILE A 46 -2.49 -2.09 26.22
N GLU A 47 -2.28 -2.54 27.45
CA GLU A 47 -2.48 -1.75 28.68
C GLU A 47 -1.16 -1.35 29.38
N ASN A 48 -0.13 -0.99 28.61
CA ASN A 48 1.19 -0.66 29.16
C ASN A 48 1.24 0.76 29.76
N GLU A 49 1.90 0.89 30.92
CA GLU A 49 2.12 2.19 31.59
C GLU A 49 3.28 2.98 30.99
N VAL A 50 4.31 2.30 30.48
CA VAL A 50 5.55 2.92 29.97
C VAL A 50 5.72 2.64 28.49
N TRP A 51 6.05 3.68 27.74
CA TRP A 51 6.30 3.65 26.31
C TRP A 51 7.65 4.26 25.98
N VAL A 52 8.31 3.72 24.95
CA VAL A 52 9.59 4.22 24.42
C VAL A 52 9.44 4.54 22.94
N ASN A 53 10.22 5.50 22.43
CA ASN A 53 10.21 5.95 21.03
C ASN A 53 8.87 6.53 20.52
N THR A 54 8.02 7.02 21.42
CA THR A 54 6.75 7.70 21.08
C THR A 54 6.43 8.75 22.13
N ASP A 55 5.80 9.85 21.71
CA ASP A 55 5.34 10.91 22.60
C ASP A 55 3.99 10.59 23.27
N THR A 56 3.25 9.61 22.73
CA THR A 56 1.93 9.20 23.24
C THR A 56 1.81 7.67 23.30
N PRO A 57 0.96 7.13 24.20
CA PRO A 57 0.69 5.69 24.24
C PRO A 57 0.21 5.15 22.89
N VAL A 58 0.70 3.97 22.49
CA VAL A 58 0.22 3.27 21.29
C VAL A 58 -0.94 2.36 21.68
N THR A 59 -2.06 2.45 20.97
CA THR A 59 -3.23 1.58 21.16
C THR A 59 -3.48 0.79 19.88
N LEU A 60 -4.05 -0.41 19.98
CA LEU A 60 -4.43 -1.18 18.80
C LEU A 60 -5.56 -0.51 18.01
N ALA A 61 -6.42 0.25 18.69
CA ALA A 61 -7.44 1.07 18.05
C ALA A 61 -6.86 2.10 17.08
N SER A 62 -5.76 2.78 17.45
CA SER A 62 -5.12 3.78 16.57
C SER A 62 -4.33 3.17 15.41
N GLN A 63 -4.08 1.85 15.46
CA GLN A 63 -3.28 1.12 14.47
C GLN A 63 -4.12 0.38 13.43
N ARG A 64 -5.45 0.55 13.43
CA ARG A 64 -6.34 -0.04 12.41
C ARG A 64 -5.93 0.41 11.00
N GLY A 65 -6.06 -0.51 10.04
CA GLY A 65 -5.61 -0.31 8.65
C GLY A 65 -4.12 -0.60 8.43
N LYS A 66 -3.37 -0.98 9.47
CA LYS A 66 -1.97 -1.42 9.39
C LYS A 66 -1.86 -2.89 9.77
N VAL A 67 -0.86 -3.57 9.21
CA VAL A 67 -0.39 -4.87 9.74
C VAL A 67 0.51 -4.56 10.94
N VAL A 68 0.23 -5.20 12.07
CA VAL A 68 0.94 -4.95 13.35
C VAL A 68 1.58 -6.25 13.84
N LEU A 69 2.84 -6.18 14.24
CA LEU A 69 3.56 -7.25 14.94
C LEU A 69 3.70 -6.86 16.42
N LEU A 70 3.28 -7.75 17.32
CA LEU A 70 3.54 -7.61 18.75
C LEU A 70 4.63 -8.60 19.15
N GLU A 71 5.69 -8.08 19.77
CA GLU A 71 6.86 -8.85 20.18
C GLU A 71 7.07 -8.72 21.69
N PHE A 72 7.06 -9.85 22.39
CA PHE A 72 7.37 -9.91 23.82
C PHE A 72 8.84 -10.30 24.00
N TRP A 73 9.62 -9.45 24.68
CA TRP A 73 11.05 -9.65 24.89
C TRP A 73 11.50 -9.10 26.26
N THR A 74 12.74 -9.42 26.66
CA THR A 74 13.40 -8.87 27.84
C THR A 74 14.82 -8.43 27.48
N PHE A 75 15.35 -7.42 28.17
CA PHE A 75 16.78 -7.13 28.11
C PHE A 75 17.54 -8.25 28.86
N GLY A 76 18.71 -8.64 28.33
CA GLY A 76 19.60 -9.63 28.92
C GLY A 76 20.80 -8.96 29.59
#